data_AF-A0A7C7J3U0-F1
#
_entry.id   AF-A0A7C7J3U0-F1
#
_cell.length_a   1.000
_cell.length_b   1.000
_cell.length_c   1.000
_cell.angle_alpha   90.00
_cell.angle_beta   90.00
_cell.angle_gamma   90.00
#
_symmetry.space_group_name_H-M   'P 1'
#
loop_
_entity.id
_entity.type
_entity.pdbx_description
1 polymer ?
#
loop_
_entity_poly.entity_id
_entity_poly.type
_entity_poly.pdbx_seq_one_letter_code
_entity_poly.pdbx_strand_id
1 'polypeptide(L)'
;MHTTVGIIGGSGLYEIDGLSNIREYHPTTPYGRPSGPLVLGTLEGMQVAFLSRHGQGHRIAPSDINYRANIFALKQLGVEWILSVSAVGSMREDIQPGQIVIPDQFFDQTRHRINTFFGGPVAPGVVAHVGFADPVCPDLARLLADACRQQDVVVHRGGTYVCIEGPQFSSKGESRIYRQWGVDVIGMTNVPEAKLAREAEICYSTIAMVTDYDCWHETHESVTVEAILETLHRNVECAKQIIRTALTSLPIERNCPCESALKMALVTPQHLIPLTTRRRLAPLLARYIESSPPRPNRVKRPSKRPQRRLALVPKSQGRK
;
A
#
# COMPACT_ATOMS: atom_id res chain seq x y z
N MET A 1 -15.23 -8.29 -9.46
CA MET A 1 -15.66 -7.02 -8.85
C MET A 1 -14.42 -6.16 -8.79
N HIS A 2 -14.40 -5.06 -9.55
CA HIS A 2 -13.25 -4.16 -9.60
C HIS A 2 -13.53 -3.03 -8.63
N THR A 3 -12.83 -3.02 -7.50
CA THR A 3 -12.88 -1.92 -6.53
C THR A 3 -11.71 -1.00 -6.81
N THR A 4 -11.96 0.26 -7.13
CA THR A 4 -10.92 1.20 -7.58
C THR A 4 -10.22 1.88 -6.40
N VAL A 5 -10.96 2.18 -5.32
CA VAL A 5 -10.46 2.97 -4.19
C VAL A 5 -10.49 2.18 -2.90
N GLY A 6 -9.38 2.19 -2.17
CA GLY A 6 -9.26 1.74 -0.80
C GLY A 6 -9.22 2.94 0.14
N ILE A 7 -9.93 2.86 1.27
CA ILE A 7 -9.82 3.84 2.34
C ILE A 7 -9.40 3.10 3.60
N ILE A 8 -8.28 3.52 4.19
CA ILE A 8 -7.79 2.94 5.44
C ILE A 8 -8.00 3.94 6.56
N GLY A 9 -8.99 3.67 7.41
CA GLY A 9 -9.35 4.49 8.55
C GLY A 9 -8.48 4.22 9.77
N GLY A 10 -7.79 5.25 10.28
CA GLY A 10 -7.05 5.21 11.53
C GLY A 10 -7.94 5.46 12.76
N SER A 11 -7.32 5.93 13.85
CA SER A 11 -8.06 6.37 15.04
C SER A 11 -9.19 7.33 14.67
N GLY A 12 -10.39 7.05 15.18
CA GLY A 12 -11.58 7.88 14.99
C GLY A 12 -12.39 7.60 13.71
N LEU A 13 -11.79 7.08 12.64
CA LEU A 13 -12.52 6.74 11.41
C LEU A 13 -12.76 5.23 11.32
N TYR A 14 -13.89 4.78 11.89
CA TYR A 14 -14.27 3.36 11.95
C TYR A 14 -15.35 2.95 10.96
N GLU A 15 -15.99 3.93 10.32
CA GLU A 15 -17.02 3.75 9.30
C GLU A 15 -17.02 4.93 8.32
N ILE A 16 -17.67 4.73 7.18
CA ILE A 16 -17.84 5.76 6.15
C ILE A 16 -19.32 5.96 5.89
N ASP A 17 -19.77 7.19 6.15
CA ASP A 17 -21.15 7.58 5.90
C ASP A 17 -21.43 7.81 4.43
N GLY A 18 -22.66 7.46 4.01
CA GLY A 18 -23.12 7.68 2.64
C GLY A 18 -22.64 6.63 1.63
N LEU A 19 -22.07 5.51 2.08
CA LEU A 19 -21.90 4.34 1.23
C LEU A 19 -23.26 3.77 0.82
N SER A 20 -23.40 3.44 -0.46
CA SER A 20 -24.54 2.68 -0.99
C SER A 20 -24.09 1.27 -1.42
N ASN A 21 -25.03 0.33 -1.55
CA ASN A 21 -24.74 -1.07 -1.92
C ASN A 21 -23.72 -1.75 -0.98
N ILE A 22 -23.87 -1.49 0.32
CA ILE A 22 -22.93 -1.94 1.35
C ILE A 22 -22.93 -3.46 1.45
N ARG A 23 -21.73 -4.04 1.53
CA ARG A 23 -21.52 -5.44 1.88
C ARG A 23 -20.18 -5.64 2.58
N GLU A 24 -20.12 -6.60 3.48
CA GLU A 24 -18.86 -7.01 4.09
C GLU A 24 -18.14 -8.06 3.25
N TYR A 25 -16.82 -7.95 3.19
CA TYR A 25 -15.93 -8.91 2.55
C TYR A 25 -14.84 -9.35 3.51
N HIS A 26 -14.71 -10.66 3.69
CA HIS A 26 -13.70 -11.28 4.56
C HIS A 26 -12.61 -11.94 3.71
N PRO A 27 -11.59 -11.19 3.28
CA PRO A 27 -10.52 -11.73 2.44
C PRO A 27 -9.66 -12.76 3.19
N THR A 28 -9.10 -13.67 2.42
CA THR A 28 -7.98 -14.51 2.85
C THR A 28 -6.74 -14.09 2.09
N THR A 29 -5.63 -13.89 2.81
CA THR A 29 -4.35 -13.50 2.21
C THR A 29 -3.25 -14.51 2.58
N PRO A 30 -2.19 -14.65 1.76
CA PRO A 30 -1.01 -15.43 2.11
C PRO A 30 -0.29 -14.95 3.37
N TYR A 31 -0.59 -13.73 3.84
CA TYR A 31 0.01 -13.09 5.00
C TYR A 31 -0.86 -13.19 6.27
N GLY A 32 -1.98 -13.92 6.20
CA GLY A 32 -2.94 -14.03 7.28
C GLY A 32 -4.17 -13.15 7.08
N ARG A 33 -4.84 -12.81 8.18
CA ARG A 33 -6.06 -11.98 8.17
C ARG A 33 -5.71 -10.49 8.22
N PRO A 34 -6.45 -9.63 7.48
CA PRO A 34 -6.42 -8.19 7.72
C PRO A 34 -6.95 -7.83 9.11
N SER A 35 -6.86 -6.55 9.46
CA SER A 35 -7.36 -5.99 10.73
C SER A 35 -8.85 -6.25 10.98
N GLY A 36 -9.65 -6.43 9.93
CA GLY A 36 -11.08 -6.70 9.99
C GLY A 36 -11.67 -7.03 8.61
N PRO A 37 -13.00 -7.20 8.52
CA PRO A 37 -13.68 -7.21 7.23
C PRO A 37 -13.44 -5.91 6.47
N LEU A 38 -13.40 -5.99 5.14
CA LEU A 38 -13.46 -4.82 4.28
C LEU A 38 -14.93 -4.51 4.01
N VAL A 39 -15.34 -3.27 4.25
CA VAL A 39 -16.68 -2.80 3.93
C VAL A 39 -16.64 -2.27 2.50
N LEU A 40 -17.35 -2.95 1.60
CA LEU A 40 -17.43 -2.58 0.19
C LEU A 40 -18.71 -1.80 -0.07
N GLY A 41 -18.65 -0.80 -0.95
CA GLY A 41 -19.83 -0.09 -1.42
C GLY A 41 -19.49 0.93 -2.51
N THR A 42 -20.46 1.78 -2.83
CA THR A 42 -20.30 2.89 -3.76
C THR A 42 -20.40 4.21 -3.00
N LEU A 43 -19.42 5.09 -3.18
CA LEU A 43 -19.40 6.46 -2.64
C LEU A 43 -19.01 7.42 -3.76
N GLU A 44 -19.79 8.49 -3.95
CA GLU A 44 -19.57 9.47 -5.04
C GLU A 44 -19.39 8.81 -6.42
N GLY A 45 -20.16 7.76 -6.71
CA GLY A 45 -20.08 6.99 -7.96
C GLY A 45 -18.90 6.01 -8.03
N MET A 46 -17.98 6.02 -7.08
CA MET A 46 -16.77 5.19 -7.06
C MET A 46 -16.95 3.92 -6.23
N GLN A 47 -16.40 2.80 -6.72
CA GLN A 47 -16.32 1.56 -5.94
C GLN A 47 -15.23 1.69 -4.87
N VAL A 48 -15.66 1.61 -3.60
CA VAL A 48 -14.82 1.80 -2.42
C VAL A 48 -14.70 0.51 -1.60
N ALA A 49 -13.51 0.24 -1.09
CA ALA A 49 -13.25 -0.70 0.00
C ALA A 49 -12.72 0.06 1.21
N PHE A 50 -13.50 0.08 2.29
CA PHE A 50 -13.07 0.64 3.56
C PHE A 50 -12.50 -0.44 4.48
N LEU A 51 -11.40 -0.12 5.16
CA LEU A 51 -10.77 -0.97 6.17
C LEU A 51 -10.43 -0.12 7.41
N SER A 52 -10.96 -0.51 8.57
CA SER A 52 -10.47 0.02 9.85
C SER A 52 -9.10 -0.57 10.17
N ARG A 53 -8.08 0.29 10.23
CA ARG A 53 -6.68 -0.09 10.47
C ARG A 53 -6.49 -0.84 11.78
N HIS A 54 -7.18 -0.39 12.83
CA HIS A 54 -7.09 -0.97 14.18
C HIS A 54 -8.18 -2.03 14.44
N GLY A 55 -8.92 -2.43 13.40
CA GLY A 55 -10.10 -3.27 13.52
C GLY A 55 -11.26 -2.56 14.22
N GLN A 56 -12.40 -3.25 14.30
CA GLN A 56 -13.53 -2.73 15.08
C GLN A 56 -13.18 -2.65 16.58
N GLY A 57 -13.64 -1.57 17.24
CA GLY A 57 -13.35 -1.31 18.65
C GLY A 57 -11.90 -0.93 18.96
N HIS A 58 -11.09 -0.58 17.95
CA HIS A 58 -9.70 -0.15 18.13
C HIS A 58 -8.83 -1.18 18.89
N ARG A 59 -9.00 -2.46 18.59
CA ARG A 59 -8.44 -3.57 19.37
C ARG A 59 -7.03 -4.02 18.95
N ILE A 60 -6.47 -3.44 17.88
CA ILE A 60 -5.16 -3.84 17.33
C ILE A 60 -4.19 -2.67 17.48
N ALA A 61 -3.14 -2.86 18.27
CA ALA A 61 -2.10 -1.86 18.47
C ALA A 61 -1.26 -1.66 17.19
N PRO A 62 -0.61 -0.50 17.01
CA PRO A 62 0.15 -0.18 15.79
C PRO A 62 1.16 -1.25 15.34
N SER A 63 1.88 -1.86 16.29
CA SER A 63 2.88 -2.90 16.05
C SER A 63 2.27 -4.25 15.63
N ASP A 64 1.02 -4.52 16.04
CA ASP A 64 0.33 -5.79 15.81
C ASP A 64 -0.50 -5.80 14.51
N ILE A 65 -0.60 -4.64 13.85
CA ILE A 65 -1.34 -4.54 12.58
C ILE A 65 -0.66 -5.40 11.51
N ASN A 66 -1.45 -6.26 10.88
CA ASN A 66 -1.00 -7.03 9.73
C ASN A 66 -1.05 -6.21 8.45
N TYR A 67 -0.12 -5.25 8.31
CA TYR A 67 -0.07 -4.33 7.16
C TYR A 67 0.00 -5.06 5.82
N ARG A 68 0.71 -6.20 5.75
CA ARG A 68 0.79 -7.02 4.54
C ARG A 68 -0.58 -7.58 4.17
N ALA A 69 -1.32 -8.16 5.12
CA ALA A 69 -2.66 -8.65 4.83
C ALA A 69 -3.62 -7.52 4.44
N ASN A 70 -3.54 -6.36 5.09
CA ASN A 70 -4.36 -5.19 4.76
C ASN A 70 -4.16 -4.74 3.32
N ILE A 71 -2.91 -4.44 2.93
CA ILE A 71 -2.60 -3.95 1.57
C ILE A 71 -2.83 -5.05 0.52
N PHE A 72 -2.48 -6.30 0.82
CA PHE A 72 -2.69 -7.40 -0.12
C PHE A 72 -4.18 -7.65 -0.39
N ALA A 73 -5.04 -7.56 0.63
CA ALA A 73 -6.48 -7.69 0.46
C ALA A 73 -7.06 -6.60 -0.45
N LEU A 74 -6.63 -5.34 -0.26
CA LEU A 74 -7.00 -4.23 -1.15
C LEU A 74 -6.52 -4.51 -2.59
N LYS A 75 -5.27 -4.97 -2.76
CA LYS A 75 -4.75 -5.34 -4.09
C LYS A 75 -5.56 -6.46 -4.75
N GLN A 76 -5.99 -7.48 -4.00
CA GLN A 76 -6.83 -8.57 -4.51
C GLN A 76 -8.19 -8.08 -5.04
N LEU A 77 -8.73 -7.00 -4.48
CA LEU A 77 -9.97 -6.36 -4.94
C LEU A 77 -9.78 -5.46 -6.17
N GLY A 78 -8.52 -5.27 -6.62
CA GLY A 78 -8.18 -4.40 -7.72
C GLY A 78 -7.98 -2.94 -7.34
N VAL A 79 -7.81 -2.62 -6.05
CA VAL A 79 -7.61 -1.24 -5.59
C VAL A 79 -6.38 -0.62 -6.24
N GLU A 80 -6.56 0.59 -6.75
CA GLU A 80 -5.54 1.37 -7.46
C GLU A 80 -5.12 2.63 -6.71
N TRP A 81 -5.99 3.11 -5.81
CA TRP A 81 -5.80 4.30 -4.98
C TRP A 81 -6.10 3.98 -3.51
N ILE A 82 -5.21 4.35 -2.60
CA ILE A 82 -5.42 4.26 -1.15
C ILE A 82 -5.36 5.65 -0.54
N LEU A 83 -6.48 6.05 0.07
CA LEU A 83 -6.56 7.21 0.94
C LEU A 83 -6.41 6.71 2.38
N SER A 84 -5.26 7.00 2.99
CA SER A 84 -4.98 6.71 4.39
C SER A 84 -5.42 7.88 5.26
N VAL A 85 -6.13 7.61 6.36
CA VAL A 85 -6.45 8.62 7.37
C VAL A 85 -5.73 8.26 8.66
N SER A 86 -4.99 9.20 9.24
CA SER A 86 -4.17 8.95 10.44
C SER A 86 -4.21 10.14 11.38
N ALA A 87 -4.42 9.89 12.68
CA ALA A 87 -4.15 10.88 13.72
C ALA A 87 -2.64 11.00 13.94
N VAL A 88 -2.15 12.23 14.13
CA VAL A 88 -0.73 12.53 14.30
C VAL A 88 -0.51 13.63 15.33
N GLY A 89 0.64 13.59 16.00
CA GLY A 89 1.16 14.73 16.74
C GLY A 89 1.91 15.68 15.80
N SER A 90 1.80 16.98 16.04
CA SER A 90 2.59 17.98 15.34
C SER A 90 3.99 18.07 15.92
N MET A 91 4.97 18.15 15.04
CA MET A 91 6.37 18.37 15.39
C MET A 91 6.82 19.79 15.06
N ARG A 92 5.87 20.70 14.78
CA ARG A 92 6.12 22.10 14.43
C ARG A 92 5.13 23.04 15.11
N GLU A 93 5.57 24.26 15.43
CA GLU A 93 4.72 25.27 16.09
C GLU A 93 3.59 25.76 15.16
N ASP A 94 3.89 25.89 13.87
CA ASP A 94 2.96 26.46 12.88
C ASP A 94 1.94 25.45 12.32
N ILE A 95 2.07 24.17 12.70
CA ILE A 95 1.12 23.10 12.36
C ILE A 95 0.29 22.79 13.61
N GLN A 96 -0.93 23.32 13.66
CA GLN A 96 -1.75 23.31 14.88
C GLN A 96 -2.73 22.13 14.93
N PRO A 97 -3.12 21.65 16.13
CA PRO A 97 -4.24 20.72 16.28
C PRO A 97 -5.50 21.19 15.56
N GLY A 98 -6.16 20.27 14.86
CA GLY A 98 -7.30 20.57 13.97
C GLY A 98 -6.92 20.88 12.52
N GLN A 99 -5.64 21.10 12.23
CA GLN A 99 -5.14 21.27 10.86
C GLN A 99 -4.78 19.91 10.24
N ILE A 100 -4.60 19.91 8.92
CA ILE A 100 -4.25 18.72 8.15
C ILE A 100 -2.87 18.88 7.54
N VAL A 101 -2.10 17.80 7.55
CA VAL A 101 -0.88 17.65 6.77
C VAL A 101 -1.10 16.56 5.73
N ILE A 102 -0.70 16.81 4.49
CA ILE A 102 -0.57 15.79 3.44
C ILE A 102 0.92 15.52 3.26
N PRO A 103 1.54 14.68 4.12
CA PRO A 103 2.98 14.44 4.07
C PRO A 103 3.34 13.76 2.75
N ASP A 104 4.49 14.12 2.21
CA ASP A 104 5.07 13.52 1.00
C ASP A 104 6.32 12.70 1.29
N GLN A 105 6.85 12.77 2.51
CA GLN A 105 8.03 12.04 2.96
C GLN A 105 7.78 11.27 4.26
N PHE A 106 8.53 10.18 4.46
CA PHE A 106 8.48 9.37 5.68
C PHE A 106 9.87 9.12 6.24
N PHE A 107 10.01 9.24 7.56
CA PHE A 107 11.14 8.73 8.31
C PHE A 107 10.69 7.49 9.10
N ASP A 108 11.30 6.34 8.83
CA ASP A 108 10.92 5.05 9.43
C ASP A 108 11.75 4.77 10.69
N GLN A 109 11.13 4.95 11.85
CA GLN A 109 11.68 4.62 13.17
C GLN A 109 11.01 3.37 13.78
N THR A 110 10.33 2.58 12.95
CA THR A 110 9.76 1.28 13.35
C THR A 110 10.85 0.20 13.44
N ARG A 111 10.61 -0.83 14.25
CA ARG A 111 11.62 -1.84 14.64
C ARG A 111 11.16 -3.27 14.46
N HIS A 112 9.87 -3.56 14.59
CA HIS A 112 9.39 -4.95 14.72
C HIS A 112 8.52 -5.42 13.55
N ARG A 113 8.25 -4.54 12.59
CA ARG A 113 7.23 -4.74 11.57
C ARG A 113 7.85 -5.31 10.29
N ILE A 114 7.21 -6.32 9.72
CA ILE A 114 7.60 -6.82 8.39
C ILE A 114 7.12 -5.83 7.34
N ASN A 115 8.05 -5.30 6.55
CA ASN A 115 7.84 -4.14 5.69
C ASN A 115 7.92 -4.42 4.18
N THR A 116 7.89 -5.70 3.78
CA THR A 116 7.90 -6.14 2.38
C THR A 116 7.02 -7.38 2.18
N PHE A 117 6.46 -7.53 0.99
CA PHE A 117 5.82 -8.74 0.50
C PHE A 117 6.82 -9.81 0.04
N PHE A 118 8.05 -9.42 -0.28
CA PHE A 118 9.01 -10.30 -0.94
C PHE A 118 9.97 -10.96 0.06
N GLY A 119 10.43 -12.16 -0.28
CA GLY A 119 11.27 -12.98 0.59
C GLY A 119 10.51 -13.64 1.75
N GLY A 120 11.28 -14.12 2.72
CA GLY A 120 10.76 -14.83 3.89
C GLY A 120 9.99 -16.10 3.56
N PRO A 121 9.19 -16.62 4.51
CA PRO A 121 8.51 -17.91 4.36
C PRO A 121 7.29 -17.86 3.41
N VAL A 122 6.69 -16.67 3.23
CA VAL A 122 5.50 -16.50 2.37
C VAL A 122 5.89 -16.38 0.90
N ALA A 123 7.00 -15.68 0.61
CA ALA A 123 7.46 -15.41 -0.75
C ALA A 123 8.92 -15.85 -1.00
N PRO A 124 9.29 -17.11 -0.69
CA PRO A 124 10.65 -17.57 -0.88
C PRO A 124 11.02 -17.51 -2.37
N GLY A 125 12.28 -17.14 -2.63
CA GLY A 125 12.81 -17.04 -3.99
C GLY A 125 12.28 -15.84 -4.78
N VAL A 126 11.82 -14.77 -4.13
CA VAL A 126 11.49 -13.49 -4.78
C VAL A 126 12.17 -12.36 -4.02
N VAL A 127 12.94 -11.56 -4.74
CA VAL A 127 13.60 -10.35 -4.24
C VAL A 127 13.20 -9.20 -5.16
N ALA A 128 12.72 -8.11 -4.56
CA ALA A 128 12.48 -6.86 -5.26
C ALA A 128 12.99 -5.68 -4.42
N HIS A 129 13.50 -4.65 -5.10
CA HIS A 129 13.96 -3.40 -4.49
C HIS A 129 13.21 -2.23 -5.12
N VAL A 130 12.02 -1.94 -4.59
CA VAL A 130 11.18 -0.88 -5.14
C VAL A 130 11.69 0.49 -4.71
N GLY A 131 11.78 1.42 -5.66
CA GLY A 131 12.14 2.81 -5.39
C GLY A 131 11.15 3.48 -4.43
N PHE A 132 11.68 4.09 -3.37
CA PHE A 132 10.90 4.71 -2.30
C PHE A 132 11.36 6.14 -1.96
N ALA A 133 12.12 6.79 -2.86
CA ALA A 133 12.58 8.16 -2.69
C ALA A 133 11.40 9.16 -2.59
N ASP A 134 10.40 8.97 -3.45
CA ASP A 134 9.12 9.67 -3.39
C ASP A 134 8.05 8.64 -2.97
N PRO A 135 7.74 8.50 -1.68
CA PRO A 135 6.93 7.40 -1.17
C PRO A 135 5.42 7.57 -1.40
N VAL A 136 4.98 8.81 -1.67
CA VAL A 136 3.58 9.19 -1.86
C VAL A 136 3.27 9.42 -3.33
N CYS A 137 2.04 9.16 -3.75
CA CYS A 137 1.57 9.49 -5.09
C CYS A 137 1.35 11.01 -5.22
N PRO A 138 2.09 11.72 -6.09
CA PRO A 138 2.00 13.18 -6.19
C PRO A 138 0.63 13.67 -6.66
N ASP A 139 -0.03 12.91 -7.54
CA ASP A 139 -1.37 13.22 -8.02
C ASP A 139 -2.42 13.10 -6.92
N LEU A 140 -2.35 12.01 -6.14
CA LEU A 140 -3.27 11.80 -5.03
C LEU A 140 -3.03 12.82 -3.90
N ALA A 141 -1.78 13.13 -3.59
CA ALA A 141 -1.44 14.16 -2.59
C ALA A 141 -1.95 15.55 -3.00
N ARG A 142 -1.80 15.93 -4.27
CA ARG A 142 -2.36 17.17 -4.81
C ARG A 142 -3.89 17.19 -4.71
N LEU A 143 -4.54 16.13 -5.16
CA LEU A 143 -5.99 15.97 -5.10
C LEU A 143 -6.53 16.13 -3.68
N LEU A 144 -5.90 15.48 -2.70
CA LEU A 144 -6.28 15.57 -1.29
C LEU A 144 -6.09 16.98 -0.72
N ALA A 145 -4.96 17.64 -1.05
CA ALA A 145 -4.73 19.01 -0.62
C ALA A 145 -5.75 19.98 -1.22
N ASP A 146 -6.12 19.80 -2.50
CA ASP A 146 -7.15 20.60 -3.16
C ASP A 146 -8.54 20.35 -2.54
N ALA A 147 -8.86 19.10 -2.21
CA ALA A 147 -10.08 18.76 -1.49
C ALA A 147 -10.15 19.39 -0.09
N CYS A 148 -9.02 19.46 0.63
CA CYS A 148 -8.97 20.19 1.91
C CYS A 148 -9.31 21.68 1.74
N ARG A 149 -8.74 22.34 0.72
CA ARG A 149 -8.99 23.76 0.44
C ARG A 149 -10.44 24.03 0.07
N GLN A 150 -11.08 23.12 -0.66
CA GLN A 150 -12.50 23.24 -1.01
C GLN A 150 -13.44 23.12 0.19
N GLN A 151 -12.96 22.53 1.30
CA GLN A 151 -13.69 22.42 2.56
C GLN A 151 -13.29 23.50 3.57
N ASP A 152 -12.58 24.55 3.13
CA ASP A 152 -12.04 25.63 3.98
C ASP A 152 -11.17 25.14 5.15
N VAL A 153 -10.49 23.99 4.96
CA VAL A 153 -9.60 23.40 5.96
C VAL A 153 -8.17 23.87 5.75
N VAL A 154 -7.54 24.32 6.82
CA VAL A 154 -6.11 24.67 6.80
C VAL A 154 -5.29 23.41 6.56
N VAL A 155 -4.58 23.38 5.42
CA VAL A 155 -3.80 22.23 4.98
C VAL A 155 -2.35 22.60 4.68
N HIS A 156 -1.43 21.81 5.20
CA HIS A 156 0.00 21.83 4.88
C HIS A 156 0.28 20.74 3.86
N ARG A 157 0.71 21.13 2.65
CA ARG A 157 1.08 20.17 1.59
C ARG A 157 2.57 19.88 1.66
N GLY A 158 2.91 18.60 1.71
CA GLY A 158 4.27 18.12 1.90
C GLY A 158 4.64 18.05 3.39
N GLY A 159 5.83 17.52 3.65
CA GLY A 159 6.37 17.35 4.99
C GLY A 159 6.74 15.90 5.28
N THR A 160 7.61 15.75 6.27
CA THR A 160 8.16 14.47 6.72
C THR A 160 7.38 13.94 7.92
N TYR A 161 6.72 12.80 7.71
CA TYR A 161 6.10 12.02 8.77
C TYR A 161 7.13 11.09 9.41
N VAL A 162 7.43 11.26 10.70
CA VAL A 162 8.19 10.26 11.46
C VAL A 162 7.24 9.18 11.99
N CYS A 163 7.50 7.93 11.59
CA CYS A 163 6.75 6.77 12.05
C CYS A 163 7.51 6.05 13.15
N ILE A 164 7.08 6.20 14.40
CA ILE A 164 7.65 5.47 15.54
C ILE A 164 6.94 4.12 15.74
N GLU A 165 7.56 3.23 16.52
CA GLU A 165 6.99 1.90 16.78
C GLU A 165 5.76 1.96 17.69
N GLY A 166 5.78 2.78 18.75
CA GLY A 166 4.78 2.75 19.82
C GLY A 166 4.93 1.51 20.72
N PRO A 167 3.93 1.19 21.56
CA PRO A 167 2.64 1.87 21.69
C PRO A 167 2.69 3.14 22.56
N GLN A 168 3.76 3.36 23.33
CA GLN A 168 3.92 4.58 24.10
C GLN A 168 4.15 5.78 23.18
N PHE A 169 3.64 6.94 23.59
CA PHE A 169 4.06 8.21 23.01
C PHE A 169 5.55 8.46 23.30
N SER A 170 6.14 9.38 22.53
CA SER A 170 7.52 9.80 22.71
C SER A 170 7.76 10.35 24.11
N SER A 171 8.95 10.12 24.65
CA SER A 171 9.50 10.95 25.71
C SER A 171 9.86 12.35 25.20
N LYS A 172 9.93 13.35 26.08
CA LYS A 172 10.35 14.71 25.71
C LYS A 172 11.73 14.74 25.02
N GLY A 173 12.63 13.84 25.41
CA GLY A 173 13.95 13.71 24.81
C GLY A 173 13.87 13.26 23.35
N GLU A 174 13.07 12.24 23.07
CA GLU A 174 12.82 11.76 21.71
C GLU A 174 12.18 12.85 20.85
N SER A 175 11.13 13.51 21.32
CA SER A 175 10.47 14.58 20.55
C SER A 175 11.42 15.73 20.22
N ARG A 176 12.27 16.14 21.17
CA ARG A 176 13.29 17.17 20.94
C ARG A 176 14.32 16.73 19.89
N ILE A 177 14.73 15.46 19.88
CA ILE A 177 15.65 14.92 18.88
C ILE A 177 14.98 14.86 17.51
N TYR A 178 13.76 14.32 17.42
CA TYR A 178 13.03 14.22 16.16
C TYR A 178 12.83 15.60 15.52
N ARG A 179 12.49 16.63 16.31
CA ARG A 179 12.41 18.01 15.81
C ARG A 179 13.71 18.52 15.20
N GLN A 180 14.87 18.15 15.75
CA GLN A 180 16.17 18.53 15.17
C GLN A 180 16.42 17.88 13.81
N TRP A 181 15.74 16.78 13.49
CA TRP A 181 15.81 16.14 12.17
C TRP A 181 14.93 16.83 11.12
N GLY A 182 14.15 17.84 11.51
CA GLY A 182 13.28 18.59 10.59
C GLY A 182 12.02 17.82 10.18
N VAL A 183 11.51 16.94 11.05
CA VAL A 183 10.24 16.24 10.82
C VAL A 183 9.05 17.16 11.14
N ASP A 184 7.93 16.96 10.45
CA ASP A 184 6.77 17.85 10.53
C ASP A 184 5.65 17.28 11.40
N VAL A 185 5.43 15.97 11.31
CA VAL A 185 4.41 15.24 12.09
C VAL A 185 4.93 13.89 12.55
N ILE A 186 4.37 13.39 13.65
CA ILE A 186 4.70 12.10 14.23
C ILE A 186 3.47 11.20 14.32
N GLY A 187 3.63 9.93 13.96
CA GLY A 187 2.60 8.92 14.19
C GLY A 187 3.17 7.52 14.20
N MET A 188 2.29 6.51 14.12
CA MET A 188 2.67 5.12 14.38
C MET A 188 2.26 4.15 13.28
N THR A 189 1.69 4.57 12.15
CA THR A 189 0.93 3.64 11.27
C THR A 189 1.24 3.69 9.78
N ASN A 190 1.73 4.81 9.22
CA ASN A 190 1.88 4.91 7.76
C ASN A 190 3.13 4.19 7.22
N VAL A 191 4.01 3.70 8.10
CA VAL A 191 5.09 2.77 7.75
C VAL A 191 4.91 1.47 8.56
N PRO A 192 4.85 0.29 7.92
CA PRO A 192 5.18 0.00 6.53
C PRO A 192 4.01 0.10 5.52
N GLU A 193 2.86 0.69 5.88
CA GLU A 193 1.69 0.79 5.00
C GLU A 193 2.02 1.39 3.61
N ALA A 194 2.74 2.52 3.58
CA ALA A 194 3.17 3.17 2.34
C ALA A 194 4.17 2.31 1.52
N LYS A 195 5.12 1.64 2.18
CA LYS A 195 6.09 0.73 1.53
C LYS A 195 5.37 -0.41 0.81
N LEU A 196 4.42 -1.01 1.49
CA LEU A 196 3.63 -2.12 0.94
C LEU A 196 2.69 -1.65 -0.16
N ALA A 197 2.05 -0.48 -0.03
CA ALA A 197 1.23 0.09 -1.10
C ALA A 197 2.07 0.34 -2.37
N ARG A 198 3.31 0.81 -2.21
CA ARG A 198 4.27 0.99 -3.29
C ARG A 198 4.66 -0.35 -3.94
N GLU A 199 4.97 -1.39 -3.17
CA GLU A 199 5.23 -2.74 -3.70
C GLU A 199 4.01 -3.36 -4.41
N ALA A 200 2.81 -3.00 -3.97
CA ALA A 200 1.56 -3.42 -4.61
C ALA A 200 1.16 -2.57 -5.84
N GLU A 201 1.98 -1.58 -6.21
CA GLU A 201 1.70 -0.66 -7.31
C GLU A 201 0.36 0.08 -7.15
N ILE A 202 0.08 0.51 -5.92
CA ILE A 202 -1.11 1.27 -5.54
C ILE A 202 -0.71 2.72 -5.25
N CYS A 203 -1.46 3.68 -5.79
CA CYS A 203 -1.26 5.09 -5.45
C CYS A 203 -1.65 5.32 -4.00
N TYR A 204 -0.73 5.82 -3.18
CA TYR A 204 -0.95 5.99 -1.75
C TYR A 204 -0.74 7.45 -1.36
N SER A 205 -1.60 7.97 -0.48
CA SER A 205 -1.39 9.26 0.20
C SER A 205 -2.12 9.24 1.54
N THR A 206 -1.64 10.07 2.47
CA THR A 206 -2.19 10.18 3.81
C THR A 206 -2.82 11.54 4.05
N ILE A 207 -4.00 11.56 4.66
CA ILE A 207 -4.59 12.69 5.37
C ILE A 207 -4.16 12.57 6.82
N ALA A 208 -3.12 13.33 7.20
CA ALA A 208 -2.59 13.33 8.56
C ALA A 208 -3.28 14.42 9.37
N MET A 209 -4.15 13.99 10.29
CA MET A 209 -5.00 14.84 11.10
C MET A 209 -4.27 15.18 12.40
N VAL A 210 -3.89 16.44 12.57
CA VAL A 210 -3.11 16.88 13.72
C VAL A 210 -4.02 16.94 14.95
N THR A 211 -3.70 16.17 15.99
CA THR A 211 -4.51 16.09 17.23
C THR A 211 -3.89 16.82 18.40
N ASP A 212 -2.58 17.00 18.41
CA ASP A 212 -1.79 17.52 19.52
C ASP A 212 -0.41 17.96 19.01
N TYR A 213 0.45 18.46 19.89
CA TYR A 213 1.85 18.83 19.60
C TYR A 213 2.86 17.81 20.14
N ASP A 214 2.50 16.52 20.15
CA ASP A 214 3.26 15.48 20.85
C ASP A 214 3.54 15.95 22.31
N CYS A 215 4.69 15.60 22.90
CA CYS A 215 5.04 16.02 24.26
C CYS A 215 6.07 17.17 24.35
N TRP A 216 6.44 17.80 23.23
CA TRP A 216 7.48 18.85 23.22
C TRP A 216 6.96 20.23 23.64
N HIS A 217 5.68 20.51 23.45
CA HIS A 217 5.10 21.82 23.74
C HIS A 217 4.75 21.95 25.23
N GLU A 218 5.38 22.90 25.92
CA GLU A 218 5.33 23.02 27.39
C GLU A 218 4.09 23.75 27.92
N THR A 219 3.47 24.61 27.09
CA THR A 219 2.37 25.53 27.47
C THR A 219 0.99 25.10 26.96
N HIS A 220 0.90 24.01 26.20
CA HIS A 220 -0.38 23.32 26.02
C HIS A 220 -0.58 22.47 27.27
N GLU A 221 -1.07 23.13 28.32
CA GLU A 221 -1.41 22.53 29.61
C GLU A 221 -2.07 21.17 29.38
N SER A 222 -1.40 20.11 29.86
CA SER A 222 -1.92 18.74 29.97
C SER A 222 -3.07 18.45 29.00
N VAL A 223 -2.77 18.20 27.72
CA VAL A 223 -3.81 17.87 26.73
C VAL A 223 -4.66 16.76 27.33
N THR A 224 -5.86 17.11 27.78
CA THR A 224 -6.71 16.15 28.46
C THR A 224 -7.17 15.15 27.41
N VAL A 225 -7.39 13.91 27.82
CA VAL A 225 -7.87 12.88 26.89
C VAL A 225 -9.13 13.36 26.17
N GLU A 226 -9.97 14.13 26.87
CA GLU A 226 -11.17 14.77 26.35
C GLU A 226 -10.88 15.75 25.20
N ALA A 227 -9.88 16.64 25.33
CA ALA A 227 -9.52 17.60 24.28
C ALA A 227 -8.95 16.90 23.03
N ILE A 228 -8.20 15.81 23.22
CA ILE A 228 -7.71 14.96 22.11
C ILE A 228 -8.90 14.31 21.41
N LEU A 229 -9.84 13.74 22.17
CA LEU A 229 -11.01 13.07 21.61
C LEU A 229 -11.93 14.05 20.86
N GLU A 230 -12.14 15.26 21.37
CA GLU A 230 -12.94 16.28 20.69
C GLU A 230 -12.28 16.70 19.36
N THR A 231 -10.97 16.97 19.39
CA THR A 231 -10.20 17.30 18.19
C THR A 231 -10.25 16.16 17.18
N LEU A 232 -10.11 14.92 17.67
CA LEU A 232 -10.19 13.71 16.84
C LEU A 232 -11.56 13.59 16.15
N HIS A 233 -12.67 13.77 16.88
CA HIS A 233 -14.01 13.70 16.30
C HIS A 233 -14.22 14.76 15.22
N ARG A 234 -13.81 16.00 15.49
CA ARG A 234 -13.89 17.10 14.51
C ARG A 234 -13.07 16.79 13.26
N ASN A 235 -11.86 16.25 13.45
CA ASN A 235 -10.96 15.85 12.37
C ASN A 235 -11.55 14.70 11.53
N VAL A 236 -12.24 13.75 12.16
CA VAL A 236 -12.87 12.62 11.45
C VAL A 236 -13.98 13.10 10.52
N GLU A 237 -14.86 13.99 10.99
CA GLU A 237 -15.92 14.54 10.15
C GLU A 237 -15.34 15.34 8.98
N CYS A 238 -14.30 16.13 9.25
CA CYS A 238 -13.53 16.83 8.23
C CYS A 238 -12.94 15.86 7.19
N ALA A 239 -12.28 14.78 7.63
CA ALA A 239 -11.69 13.77 6.76
C ALA A 239 -12.74 13.06 5.89
N LYS A 240 -13.94 12.77 6.43
CA LYS A 240 -15.05 12.21 5.65
C LYS A 240 -15.44 13.15 4.50
N GLN A 241 -15.56 14.45 4.74
CA GLN A 241 -15.89 15.42 3.68
C GLN A 241 -14.77 15.53 2.64
N ILE A 242 -13.51 15.60 3.09
CA ILE A 242 -12.34 15.64 2.19
C ILE A 242 -12.30 14.40 1.29
N ILE A 243 -12.55 13.22 1.85
CA ILE A 243 -12.62 11.97 1.08
C ILE A 243 -13.70 12.08 0.00
N ARG A 244 -14.92 12.50 0.35
CA ARG A 244 -16.02 12.65 -0.60
C ARG A 244 -15.64 13.61 -1.73
N THR A 245 -15.12 14.78 -1.40
CA THR A 245 -14.66 15.77 -2.38
C THR A 245 -13.51 15.23 -3.26
N ALA A 246 -12.55 14.51 -2.68
CA ALA A 246 -11.47 13.93 -3.45
C ALA A 246 -11.98 12.88 -4.45
N LEU A 247 -12.97 12.07 -4.06
CA LEU A 247 -13.54 11.03 -4.91
C LEU A 247 -14.24 11.57 -6.16
N THR A 248 -14.88 12.76 -6.08
CA THR A 248 -15.54 13.36 -7.26
C THR A 248 -14.55 13.80 -8.33
N SER A 249 -13.28 14.02 -7.95
CA SER A 249 -12.22 14.55 -8.80
C SER A 249 -11.08 13.55 -9.03
N LEU A 250 -11.24 12.30 -8.57
CA LEU A 250 -10.23 11.25 -8.72
C LEU A 250 -10.12 10.84 -10.20
N PRO A 251 -8.92 10.87 -10.81
CA PRO A 251 -8.78 10.55 -12.22
C PRO A 251 -9.01 9.05 -12.47
N ILE A 252 -9.61 8.73 -13.61
CA ILE A 252 -9.81 7.34 -14.06
C ILE A 252 -8.45 6.70 -14.41
N GLU A 253 -7.56 7.45 -15.06
CA GLU A 253 -6.24 6.95 -15.49
C GLU A 253 -5.13 7.36 -14.52
N ARG A 254 -4.16 6.47 -14.32
CA ARG A 254 -2.97 6.71 -13.49
C ARG A 254 -1.79 7.12 -14.37
N ASN A 255 -1.42 8.40 -14.31
CA ASN A 255 -0.28 8.94 -15.05
C ASN A 255 0.99 9.07 -14.19
N CYS A 256 0.98 8.49 -12.99
CA CYS A 256 2.09 8.55 -12.04
C CYS A 256 2.94 7.26 -12.08
N PRO A 257 4.19 7.29 -11.56
CA PRO A 257 5.06 6.12 -11.58
C PRO A 257 4.59 4.96 -10.69
N CYS A 258 3.61 5.17 -9.80
CA CYS A 258 3.15 4.16 -8.84
C CYS A 258 2.66 2.87 -9.52
N GLU A 259 1.99 2.97 -10.67
CA GLU A 259 1.39 1.82 -11.35
C GLU A 259 2.44 0.80 -11.82
N SER A 260 3.68 1.22 -12.06
CA SER A 260 4.73 0.35 -12.61
C SER A 260 5.94 0.22 -11.67
N ALA A 261 5.76 0.58 -10.40
CA ALA A 261 6.84 0.62 -9.42
C ALA A 261 7.57 -0.72 -9.26
N LEU A 262 6.90 -1.85 -9.49
CA LEU A 262 7.50 -3.18 -9.36
C LEU A 262 8.24 -3.63 -10.63
N LYS A 263 7.88 -3.09 -11.80
CA LYS A 263 8.33 -3.54 -13.13
C LYS A 263 9.84 -3.73 -13.24
N MET A 264 10.60 -2.73 -12.80
CA MET A 264 12.07 -2.73 -12.85
C MET A 264 12.73 -3.05 -11.50
N ALA A 265 11.91 -3.27 -10.47
CA ALA A 265 12.37 -3.55 -9.12
C ALA A 265 12.54 -5.05 -8.84
N LEU A 266 11.86 -5.92 -9.60
CA LEU A 266 11.96 -7.37 -9.47
C LEU A 266 13.34 -7.85 -9.94
N VAL A 267 14.18 -8.26 -8.99
CA VAL A 267 15.56 -8.70 -9.28
C VAL A 267 15.63 -10.18 -9.62
N THR A 268 14.83 -11.01 -8.93
CA THR A 268 14.91 -12.45 -9.12
C THR A 268 14.45 -12.86 -10.52
N PRO A 269 15.29 -13.56 -11.32
CA PRO A 269 14.90 -14.03 -12.64
C PRO A 269 13.63 -14.87 -12.57
N GLN A 270 12.66 -14.60 -13.44
CA GLN A 270 11.33 -15.19 -13.35
C GLN A 270 11.36 -16.71 -13.25
N HIS A 271 12.18 -17.38 -14.07
CA HIS A 271 12.31 -18.84 -14.11
C HIS A 271 12.79 -19.48 -12.79
N LEU A 272 13.42 -18.71 -11.89
CA LEU A 272 13.85 -19.16 -10.56
C LEU A 272 12.78 -18.97 -9.49
N ILE A 273 11.74 -18.17 -9.76
CA ILE A 273 10.66 -17.91 -8.81
C ILE A 273 9.78 -19.18 -8.67
N PRO A 274 9.67 -19.78 -7.47
CA PRO A 274 8.89 -21.00 -7.26
C PRO A 274 7.43 -20.83 -7.70
N LEU A 275 6.86 -21.83 -8.37
CA LEU A 275 5.47 -21.79 -8.85
C LEU A 275 4.46 -21.54 -7.72
N THR A 276 4.71 -22.09 -6.53
CA THR A 276 3.88 -21.86 -5.35
C THR A 276 3.94 -20.41 -4.87
N THR A 277 5.10 -19.75 -4.99
CA THR A 277 5.25 -18.32 -4.71
C THR A 277 4.52 -17.47 -5.76
N ARG A 278 4.68 -17.80 -7.05
CA ARG A 278 3.95 -17.11 -8.14
C ARG A 278 2.44 -17.14 -7.95
N ARG A 279 1.88 -18.31 -7.60
CA ARG A 279 0.45 -18.46 -7.35
C ARG A 279 -0.01 -17.65 -6.14
N ARG A 280 0.72 -17.72 -5.02
CA ARG A 280 0.41 -16.95 -3.81
C ARG A 280 0.44 -15.45 -4.07
N LEU A 281 1.42 -14.97 -4.84
CA LEU A 281 1.62 -13.55 -5.12
C LEU A 281 1.05 -13.11 -6.48
N ALA A 282 0.14 -13.87 -7.08
CA ALA A 282 -0.43 -13.53 -8.38
C ALA A 282 -1.00 -12.10 -8.45
N PRO A 283 -1.68 -11.56 -7.40
CA PRO A 283 -2.14 -10.15 -7.41
C PRO A 283 -1.03 -9.11 -7.57
N LEU A 284 0.21 -9.44 -7.20
CA LEU A 284 1.37 -8.56 -7.30
C LEU A 284 2.18 -8.83 -8.58
N LEU A 285 2.34 -10.11 -8.94
CA LEU A 285 3.33 -10.55 -9.92
C LEU A 285 2.77 -10.91 -11.29
N ALA A 286 1.47 -11.13 -11.44
CA ALA A 286 0.90 -11.69 -12.68
C ALA A 286 1.13 -10.80 -13.91
N ARG A 287 1.30 -9.48 -13.74
CA ARG A 287 1.65 -8.56 -14.85
C ARG A 287 3.06 -8.78 -15.39
N TYR A 288 3.95 -9.33 -14.56
CA TYR A 288 5.37 -9.42 -14.85
C TYR A 288 5.83 -10.85 -15.09
N ILE A 289 5.10 -11.85 -14.59
CA ILE A 289 5.52 -13.24 -14.67
C ILE A 289 4.51 -14.04 -15.49
N GLU A 290 4.98 -14.68 -16.55
CA GLU A 290 4.15 -15.62 -17.32
C GLU A 290 3.66 -16.76 -16.40
N SER A 291 2.35 -17.03 -16.46
CA SER A 291 1.67 -18.03 -15.65
C SER A 291 2.02 -19.49 -16.04
N SER A 292 2.75 -19.68 -17.14
CA SER A 292 3.20 -20.98 -17.65
C SER A 292 4.71 -21.00 -17.84
N PRO A 293 5.41 -22.14 -17.63
CA PRO A 293 6.80 -22.26 -18.02
C PRO A 293 6.92 -22.12 -19.54
N PRO A 294 8.01 -21.51 -20.07
CA PRO A 294 8.29 -21.57 -21.50
C PRO A 294 8.33 -23.05 -21.89
N ARG A 295 7.54 -23.43 -22.91
CA ARG A 295 7.56 -24.80 -23.44
C ARG A 295 9.02 -25.12 -23.76
N PRO A 296 9.58 -26.26 -23.32
CA PRO A 296 10.94 -26.62 -23.69
C PRO A 296 11.01 -26.59 -25.21
N ASN A 297 11.97 -25.82 -25.74
CA ASN A 297 12.24 -25.76 -27.17
C ASN A 297 12.25 -27.20 -27.67
N ARG A 298 11.31 -27.54 -28.57
CA ARG A 298 11.35 -28.81 -29.28
C ARG A 298 12.69 -28.83 -30.00
N VAL A 299 13.67 -29.51 -29.42
CA VAL A 299 14.88 -29.91 -30.13
C VAL A 299 14.36 -30.64 -31.37
N LYS A 300 14.51 -30.01 -32.54
CA LYS A 300 14.18 -30.64 -33.82
C LYS A 300 14.99 -31.92 -33.85
N ARG A 301 14.34 -33.07 -33.64
CA ARG A 301 14.96 -34.37 -33.87
C ARG A 301 15.52 -34.34 -35.28
N PRO A 302 16.80 -34.70 -35.51
CA PRO A 302 17.35 -34.76 -36.85
C PRO A 302 16.47 -35.69 -37.68
N SER A 303 16.05 -35.21 -38.85
CA SER A 303 15.26 -36.00 -39.78
C SER A 303 16.03 -37.27 -40.12
N LYS A 304 15.40 -38.43 -39.90
CA LYS A 304 15.94 -39.70 -40.38
C LYS A 304 16.03 -39.60 -41.90
N ARG A 305 17.26 -39.48 -42.43
CA ARG A 305 17.52 -39.68 -43.86
C ARG A 305 17.02 -41.09 -44.23
N PRO A 306 16.25 -41.25 -45.33
CA PRO A 306 15.86 -42.57 -45.78
C PRO A 306 17.11 -43.32 -46.26
N GLN A 307 17.32 -44.52 -45.71
CA GLN A 307 18.34 -45.46 -46.19
C GLN A 307 18.09 -45.73 -47.67
N ARG A 308 19.05 -45.37 -48.54
CA ARG A 308 19.06 -45.81 -49.93
C ARG A 308 19.22 -47.33 -49.94
N ARG A 309 18.21 -48.05 -50.42
CA ARG A 309 18.32 -49.47 -50.78
C ARG A 309 19.38 -49.59 -51.88
N LEU A 310 20.44 -50.37 -51.64
CA LEU A 310 21.32 -50.84 -52.71
C LEU A 310 20.50 -51.74 -53.63
N ALA A 311 20.43 -51.38 -54.91
CA ALA A 311 19.93 -52.25 -55.96
C ALA A 311 21.00 -53.32 -56.26
N LEU A 312 20.60 -54.59 -56.16
CA LEU A 312 21.36 -55.75 -56.61
C LEU A 312 21.51 -55.69 -58.14
N VAL A 313 22.76 -55.74 -58.61
CA VAL A 313 23.12 -55.89 -60.02
C VAL A 313 22.96 -57.36 -60.42
N PRO A 314 22.24 -57.72 -61.50
CA PRO A 314 22.19 -59.09 -62.00
C PRO A 314 23.49 -59.44 -62.72
N LYS A 315 24.05 -60.62 -62.40
CA LYS A 315 25.15 -61.24 -63.13
C LYS A 315 24.72 -61.56 -64.57
N SER A 316 25.37 -60.97 -65.56
CA SER A 316 25.34 -61.46 -66.93
C SER A 316 26.32 -62.62 -67.09
N GLN A 317 25.80 -63.72 -67.64
CA GLN A 317 26.57 -64.85 -68.14
C GLN A 317 27.13 -64.50 -69.53
N GLY A 318 28.35 -64.94 -69.80
CA GLY A 318 28.95 -65.01 -71.14
C GLY A 318 30.12 -65.97 -71.10
N ARG A 319 29.91 -67.20 -71.58
CA ARG A 319 30.92 -68.25 -71.77
C ARG A 319 31.83 -67.92 -72.97
N LYS A 320 32.96 -68.63 -73.02
CA LYS A 320 33.66 -69.00 -74.25
C LYS A 320 32.70 -69.42 -75.37
#